data_AF-A0A1B6IPH0-F1
#
_entry.id   AF-A0A1B6IPH0-F1
#
_cell.length_a   1.000
_cell.length_b   1.000
_cell.length_c   1.000
_cell.angle_alpha   90.00
_cell.angle_beta   90.00
_cell.angle_gamma   90.00
#
_symmetry.space_group_name_H-M   'P 1'
#
loop_
_entity.id
_entity.type
_entity.pdbx_description
1 polymer ?
#
loop_
_entity_poly.entity_id
_entity_poly.type
_entity_poly.pdbx_seq_one_letter_code
_entity_poly.pdbx_strand_id
1 'polypeptide(L)'
;FTGTGYRLGQSSNDTEVVSLPQARRESHTEVTLKLWKEGFSMDDGPLREYADPANGEFLDYVRRGEVPRELLQNATGGEVHLNMEDHRHEEFLPQKTKVKAFGGKGHLLGSPSPTTVGTTKPLDEKDKLANEKEAQATVSVDSGAPTTSVQIRLADGSRLVATFNHTHTV
;
A
#
# COMPACT_ATOMS: atom_id res chain seq x y z
N PHE A 1 5.45 -8.11 -18.34
CA PHE A 1 6.76 -7.74 -17.77
C PHE A 1 7.05 -6.30 -18.21
N THR A 2 7.13 -5.34 -17.30
CA THR A 2 7.52 -3.94 -17.60
C THR A 2 8.78 -3.65 -16.80
N GLY A 3 9.93 -3.72 -17.46
CA GLY A 3 11.23 -3.40 -16.86
C GLY A 3 11.79 -2.15 -17.51
N THR A 4 12.24 -1.20 -16.70
CA THR A 4 13.01 -0.05 -17.18
C THR A 4 14.37 -0.53 -17.68
N GLY A 5 14.75 -0.15 -18.91
CA GLY A 5 16.05 -0.48 -19.49
C GLY A 5 17.07 0.60 -19.14
N TYR A 6 18.20 0.20 -18.55
CA TYR A 6 19.32 1.10 -18.26
C TYR A 6 20.41 0.90 -19.30
N ARG A 7 20.92 1.99 -19.89
CA ARG A 7 22.09 1.94 -20.78
C ARG A 7 23.34 2.14 -19.91
N LEU A 8 24.21 1.13 -19.89
CA LEU A 8 25.49 1.21 -19.18
C LEU A 8 26.48 2.03 -20.02
N GLY A 9 26.68 3.30 -19.64
CA GLY A 9 27.76 4.16 -20.16
C GLY A 9 29.07 3.89 -19.42
N GLN A 10 30.21 3.95 -20.13
CA GLN A 10 31.56 3.67 -19.61
C GLN A 10 32.17 4.81 -18.75
N SER A 11 31.36 5.62 -18.07
CA SER A 11 31.86 6.67 -17.17
C SER A 11 30.99 6.81 -15.93
N SER A 12 31.63 7.07 -14.79
CA SER A 12 31.09 6.98 -13.42
C SER A 12 29.94 7.94 -13.07
N ASN A 13 29.41 8.73 -14.00
CA ASN A 13 28.39 9.73 -13.68
C ASN A 13 27.35 9.99 -14.78
N ASP A 14 27.00 9.00 -15.59
CA ASP A 14 25.92 9.17 -16.58
C ASP A 14 25.07 7.90 -16.69
N THR A 15 24.20 7.70 -15.69
CA THR A 15 23.11 6.71 -15.77
C THR A 15 21.84 7.46 -16.17
N GLU A 16 21.71 7.78 -17.45
CA GLU A 16 20.45 8.33 -17.95
C GLU A 16 19.41 7.22 -18.10
N VAL A 17 18.34 7.33 -17.32
CA VAL A 17 17.11 6.57 -17.55
C VAL A 17 16.51 7.11 -18.84
N VAL A 18 16.59 6.32 -19.92
CA VAL A 18 15.84 6.61 -21.14
C VAL A 18 14.36 6.43 -20.82
N SER A 19 13.77 7.50 -20.30
CA SER A 19 12.33 7.64 -20.17
C SER A 19 11.83 7.79 -21.59
N LEU A 20 11.28 6.70 -22.15
CA LEU A 20 10.42 6.79 -23.33
C LEU A 20 9.50 7.99 -23.12
N PRO A 21 9.33 8.90 -24.09
CA PRO A 21 8.39 9.99 -23.94
C PRO A 21 7.06 9.34 -23.56
N GLN A 22 6.64 9.57 -22.31
CA GLN A 22 5.28 9.26 -21.90
C GLN A 22 4.45 10.11 -22.83
N ALA A 23 3.97 9.49 -23.93
CA ALA A 23 2.78 9.95 -24.61
C ALA A 23 1.85 10.31 -23.48
N ARG A 24 1.49 11.60 -23.41
CA ARG A 24 0.52 12.11 -22.47
C ARG A 24 -0.69 11.24 -22.70
N ARG A 25 -0.83 10.19 -21.88
CA ARG A 25 -2.00 9.35 -21.86
C ARG A 25 -3.03 10.32 -21.35
N GLU A 26 -3.77 10.92 -22.28
CA GLU A 26 -5.10 11.42 -22.00
C GLU A 26 -5.73 10.28 -21.24
N SER A 27 -5.83 10.45 -19.93
CA SER A 27 -6.28 9.42 -19.00
C SER A 27 -7.79 9.35 -19.17
N HIS A 28 -8.22 8.92 -20.36
CA HIS A 28 -9.59 8.54 -20.60
C HIS A 28 -9.82 7.30 -19.76
N THR A 29 -10.76 7.42 -18.83
CA THR A 29 -11.18 6.27 -18.04
C THR A 29 -12.27 5.60 -18.85
N GLU A 30 -11.93 4.49 -19.49
CA GLU A 30 -12.91 3.63 -20.14
C GLU A 30 -13.62 2.80 -19.06
N VAL A 31 -14.94 2.88 -19.00
CA VAL A 31 -15.78 2.14 -18.06
C VAL A 31 -16.82 1.36 -18.84
N THR A 32 -16.86 0.05 -18.65
CA THR A 32 -17.83 -0.82 -19.32
C THR A 32 -18.97 -1.16 -18.39
N LEU A 33 -20.18 -0.71 -18.72
CA LEU A 33 -21.42 -0.99 -18.01
C LEU A 33 -22.10 -2.23 -18.61
N LYS A 34 -22.14 -3.33 -17.87
CA LYS A 34 -22.79 -4.58 -18.27
C LYS A 34 -24.15 -4.69 -17.58
N LEU A 35 -25.23 -4.78 -18.36
CA LEU A 35 -26.59 -4.92 -17.83
C LEU A 35 -26.96 -6.40 -17.76
N TRP A 36 -27.21 -6.90 -16.57
CA TRP A 36 -27.65 -8.26 -16.28
C TRP A 36 -29.14 -8.31 -15.99
N LYS A 37 -29.68 -9.52 -15.81
CA LYS A 37 -31.09 -9.75 -15.45
C LYS A 37 -31.45 -9.14 -14.09
N GLU A 38 -30.59 -9.32 -13.09
CA GLU A 38 -30.85 -8.91 -11.69
C GLU A 38 -30.29 -7.53 -11.36
N GLY A 39 -29.39 -7.01 -12.18
CA GLY A 39 -28.71 -5.75 -11.92
C GLY A 39 -27.79 -5.33 -13.05
N PHE A 40 -26.86 -4.44 -12.77
CA PHE A 40 -25.77 -4.09 -13.69
C PHE A 40 -24.44 -4.13 -12.97
N SER A 41 -23.35 -4.40 -13.68
CA SER A 41 -21.99 -4.29 -13.14
C SER A 41 -21.21 -3.26 -13.93
N MET A 42 -20.26 -2.59 -13.27
CA MET A 42 -19.32 -1.69 -13.91
C MET A 42 -17.94 -2.35 -13.91
N ASP A 43 -17.37 -2.56 -15.08
CA ASP A 43 -16.05 -3.16 -15.28
C ASP A 43 -15.90 -4.51 -14.53
N ASP A 44 -14.92 -4.66 -13.64
CA ASP A 44 -14.72 -5.79 -12.73
C ASP A 44 -15.37 -5.59 -11.33
N GLY A 45 -16.32 -4.64 -11.23
CA GLY A 45 -17.01 -4.29 -9.99
C GLY A 45 -18.14 -5.26 -9.58
N PRO A 46 -18.66 -5.13 -8.35
CA PRO A 46 -19.77 -5.94 -7.86
C PRO A 46 -21.06 -5.68 -8.65
N LEU A 47 -21.94 -6.68 -8.71
CA LEU A 47 -23.29 -6.53 -9.25
C LEU A 47 -24.08 -5.53 -8.40
N ARG A 48 -24.67 -4.56 -9.06
CA ARG A 48 -25.55 -3.55 -8.48
C ARG A 48 -26.99 -3.83 -8.88
N GLU A 49 -27.83 -4.17 -7.92
CA GLU A 49 -29.24 -4.49 -8.15
C GLU A 49 -30.05 -3.25 -8.56
N TYR A 50 -31.07 -3.43 -9.39
CA TYR A 50 -31.98 -2.36 -9.80
C TYR A 50 -32.90 -1.86 -8.67
N ALA A 51 -33.01 -2.63 -7.58
CA ALA A 51 -33.90 -2.33 -6.47
C ALA A 51 -33.42 -1.17 -5.60
N ASP A 52 -32.12 -0.86 -5.61
CA ASP A 52 -31.55 0.20 -4.78
C ASP A 52 -31.75 1.59 -5.44
N PRO A 53 -32.26 2.60 -4.70
CA PRO A 53 -32.52 3.92 -5.25
C PRO A 53 -31.27 4.63 -5.76
N ALA A 54 -30.09 4.40 -5.17
CA ALA A 54 -28.84 5.01 -5.63
C ALA A 54 -28.41 4.45 -7.00
N ASN A 55 -28.68 3.17 -7.25
CA ASN A 55 -28.44 2.53 -8.54
C ASN A 55 -29.46 2.98 -9.60
N GLY A 56 -30.70 3.29 -9.19
CA GLY A 56 -31.71 3.91 -10.04
C GLY A 56 -31.30 5.30 -10.53
N GLU A 57 -30.77 6.14 -9.64
CA GLU A 57 -30.21 7.44 -10.00
C GLU A 57 -29.07 7.29 -11.01
N PHE A 58 -28.14 6.36 -10.78
CA PHE A 58 -27.05 6.07 -11.72
C PHE A 58 -27.56 5.77 -13.13
N LEU A 59 -28.56 4.89 -13.26
CA LEU A 59 -29.13 4.53 -14.57
C LEU A 59 -29.89 5.68 -15.21
N ASP A 60 -30.54 6.54 -14.43
CA ASP A 60 -31.21 7.74 -14.93
C ASP A 60 -30.19 8.75 -15.49
N TYR A 61 -29.06 8.98 -14.81
CA TYR A 61 -27.95 9.79 -15.34
C TYR A 61 -27.39 9.19 -16.64
N VAL A 62 -27.13 7.89 -16.66
CA VAL A 62 -26.66 7.19 -17.88
C VAL A 62 -27.68 7.30 -19.02
N ARG A 63 -28.99 7.17 -18.74
CA ARG A 63 -30.06 7.34 -19.74
C ARG A 63 -30.15 8.77 -20.28
N ARG A 64 -29.83 9.76 -19.44
CA ARG A 64 -29.80 11.19 -19.81
C ARG A 64 -28.50 11.59 -20.51
N GLY A 65 -27.52 10.70 -20.58
CA GLY A 65 -26.19 10.99 -21.12
C GLY A 65 -25.33 11.87 -20.20
N GLU A 66 -25.69 11.96 -18.92
CA GLU A 66 -24.92 12.67 -17.90
C GLU A 66 -23.99 11.68 -17.18
N VAL A 67 -22.80 12.12 -16.79
CA VAL A 67 -21.79 11.26 -16.15
C VAL A 67 -22.04 11.20 -14.64
N PRO A 68 -22.43 10.04 -14.07
CA PRO A 68 -22.57 9.88 -12.63
C PRO A 68 -21.32 10.32 -11.86
N ARG A 69 -21.52 10.99 -10.72
CA ARG A 69 -20.46 11.41 -9.79
C ARG A 69 -19.48 10.31 -9.41
N GLU A 70 -19.92 9.06 -9.38
CA GLU A 70 -19.08 7.89 -9.10
C GLU A 70 -18.02 7.67 -10.18
N LEU A 71 -18.37 7.86 -11.45
CA LEU A 71 -17.43 7.75 -12.57
C LEU A 71 -16.46 8.93 -12.59
N LEU A 72 -16.97 10.12 -12.23
CA LEU A 72 -16.16 11.34 -12.16
C LEU A 72 -15.05 11.26 -11.10
N GLN A 73 -15.36 10.66 -9.94
CA GLN A 73 -14.38 10.40 -8.89
C GLN A 73 -13.30 9.42 -9.34
N ASN A 74 -13.69 8.36 -10.04
CA ASN A 74 -12.74 7.39 -10.58
C ASN A 74 -11.82 8.00 -11.65
N ALA A 75 -12.35 8.93 -12.46
CA ALA A 75 -11.62 9.55 -13.55
C ALA A 75 -10.67 10.69 -13.15
N THR A 76 -10.59 11.06 -11.86
CA THR A 76 -9.74 12.17 -11.37
C THR A 76 -9.86 13.44 -12.26
N GLY A 77 -11.07 13.74 -12.72
CA GLY A 77 -11.33 14.91 -13.59
C GLY A 77 -10.97 14.76 -15.08
N GLY A 78 -10.66 13.56 -15.57
CA GLY A 78 -10.47 13.25 -17.00
C GLY A 78 -11.76 12.87 -17.73
N GLU A 79 -11.68 12.72 -19.06
CA GLU A 79 -12.79 12.23 -19.90
C GLU A 79 -13.14 10.76 -19.55
N VAL A 80 -14.44 10.45 -19.51
CA VAL A 80 -14.94 9.10 -19.23
C VAL A 80 -15.63 8.55 -20.46
N HIS A 81 -15.17 7.41 -20.95
CA HIS A 81 -15.82 6.69 -22.05
C HIS A 81 -16.66 5.58 -21.44
N LEU A 82 -17.99 5.65 -21.60
CA LEU A 82 -18.90 4.63 -21.11
C LEU A 82 -19.29 3.69 -22.24
N ASN A 83 -18.89 2.42 -22.15
CA ASN A 83 -19.35 1.37 -23.05
C ASN A 83 -20.52 0.62 -22.40
N MET A 84 -21.58 0.31 -23.14
CA MET A 84 -22.78 -0.35 -22.59
C MET A 84 -22.99 -1.72 -23.26
N GLU A 85 -22.95 -2.78 -22.46
CA GLU A 85 -23.15 -4.16 -22.90
C GLU A 85 -24.47 -4.71 -22.33
N ASP A 86 -25.33 -5.28 -23.19
CA ASP A 86 -26.59 -5.88 -22.76
C ASP A 86 -26.45 -7.40 -22.58
N HIS A 87 -26.36 -7.82 -21.33
CA HIS A 87 -26.26 -9.21 -20.86
C HIS A 87 -27.53 -9.62 -20.09
N ARG A 88 -28.70 -9.06 -20.41
CA ARG A 88 -29.95 -9.30 -19.63
C ARG A 88 -30.41 -10.76 -19.61
N HIS A 89 -29.85 -11.58 -20.49
CA HIS A 89 -30.12 -13.01 -20.61
C HIS A 89 -29.05 -13.89 -19.93
N GLU A 90 -27.97 -13.28 -19.42
CA GLU A 90 -26.91 -13.97 -18.70
C GLU A 90 -26.98 -13.64 -17.20
N GLU A 91 -26.49 -14.57 -16.39
CA GLU A 91 -26.39 -14.41 -14.94
C GLU A 91 -25.00 -13.83 -14.60
N PHE A 92 -24.95 -12.84 -13.71
CA PHE A 92 -23.68 -12.22 -13.32
C PHE A 92 -22.84 -13.22 -12.53
N LEU A 93 -21.82 -13.75 -13.17
CA LEU A 93 -20.76 -14.48 -12.49
C LEU A 93 -19.63 -13.49 -12.21
N PRO A 94 -19.35 -13.15 -10.93
CA PRO A 94 -18.21 -12.29 -10.62
C PRO A 94 -16.96 -12.94 -11.20
N GLN A 95 -16.38 -12.31 -12.23
CA GLN A 95 -15.13 -12.81 -12.80
C GLN A 95 -14.13 -12.80 -11.66
N LYS A 96 -13.65 -13.99 -11.29
CA LYS A 96 -12.61 -14.17 -10.28
C LYS A 96 -11.48 -13.24 -10.70
N THR A 97 -11.29 -12.15 -9.95
CA THR A 97 -10.28 -11.12 -10.19
C THR A 97 -9.03 -11.86 -10.62
N LYS A 98 -8.59 -11.68 -11.88
CA LYS A 98 -7.44 -12.43 -12.41
C LYS A 98 -6.30 -12.17 -11.45
N VAL A 99 -6.04 -13.16 -10.60
CA VAL A 99 -5.11 -13.03 -9.48
C VAL A 99 -3.82 -12.61 -10.15
N LYS A 100 -3.36 -11.38 -9.87
CA LYS A 100 -2.09 -10.92 -10.41
C LYS A 100 -1.03 -11.79 -9.77
N ALA A 101 -0.74 -12.92 -10.41
CA ALA A 101 0.26 -13.86 -9.95
C ALA A 101 1.56 -13.07 -9.80
N PHE A 102 2.25 -13.29 -8.69
CA PHE A 102 3.50 -12.61 -8.31
C PHE A 102 3.36 -11.16 -7.81
N GLY A 103 2.19 -10.77 -7.29
CA GLY A 103 2.03 -9.58 -6.46
C GLY A 103 2.47 -9.85 -5.01
N GLY A 104 3.74 -9.61 -4.68
CA GLY A 104 4.25 -9.73 -3.32
C GLY A 104 5.66 -9.16 -3.22
N LYS A 105 6.00 -8.55 -2.07
CA LYS A 105 7.36 -8.08 -1.81
C LYS A 105 8.25 -9.30 -1.65
N GLY A 106 9.17 -9.54 -2.59
CA GLY A 106 10.12 -10.65 -2.51
C GLY A 106 11.02 -10.50 -1.28
N HIS A 107 11.12 -11.56 -0.47
CA HIS A 107 12.05 -11.61 0.66
C HIS A 107 13.23 -12.51 0.27
N LEU A 108 14.44 -11.96 0.31
CA LEU A 108 15.68 -12.67 -0.01
C LEU A 108 16.02 -13.63 1.14
N LEU A 109 16.10 -14.94 0.84
CA LEU A 109 16.39 -16.01 1.80
C LEU A 109 17.91 -16.31 1.90
N GLY A 110 18.73 -15.26 2.02
CA GLY A 110 20.20 -15.35 1.94
C GLY A 110 20.97 -14.80 3.15
N SER A 111 20.82 -15.42 4.34
CA SER A 111 21.75 -15.49 5.52
C SER A 111 22.23 -14.19 6.25
N PRO A 112 22.67 -14.21 7.54
CA PRO A 112 22.54 -15.20 8.63
C PRO A 112 22.02 -14.56 9.95
N SER A 113 20.76 -14.84 10.31
CA SER A 113 20.20 -14.91 11.67
C SER A 113 18.69 -14.70 11.54
N PRO A 114 17.85 -15.55 12.15
CA PRO A 114 16.43 -15.27 12.21
C PRO A 114 16.25 -13.94 12.95
N THR A 115 15.64 -12.95 12.30
CA THR A 115 15.09 -11.78 12.99
C THR A 115 14.16 -12.34 14.05
N THR A 116 14.53 -12.17 15.32
CA THR A 116 13.74 -12.61 16.46
C THR A 116 12.31 -12.14 16.25
N VAL A 117 11.41 -13.11 16.11
CA VAL A 117 9.96 -12.90 16.02
C VAL A 117 9.50 -12.45 17.40
N GLY A 118 9.82 -11.20 17.73
CA GLY A 118 9.30 -10.46 18.87
C GLY A 118 8.28 -9.48 18.32
N THR A 119 7.04 -9.93 18.25
CA THR A 119 5.86 -9.12 17.94
C THR A 119 5.83 -7.86 18.80
N THR A 120 6.19 -6.72 18.24
CA THR A 120 5.49 -5.47 18.52
C THR A 120 5.37 -4.70 17.21
N LYS A 121 4.19 -4.10 17.01
CA LYS A 121 3.88 -3.19 15.91
C LYS A 121 5.01 -2.17 15.76
N PRO A 122 5.26 -1.58 14.56
CA PRO A 122 6.12 -0.40 14.49
C PRO A 122 5.56 0.62 15.48
N LEU A 123 6.26 0.78 16.61
CA LEU A 123 5.90 1.72 17.65
C LEU A 123 6.27 3.09 17.11
N ASP A 124 5.34 4.04 17.17
CA ASP A 124 5.62 5.43 16.90
C ASP A 124 6.82 5.89 17.74
N GLU A 125 7.62 6.83 17.24
CA GLU A 125 8.83 7.30 17.93
C GLU A 125 8.55 7.74 19.38
N LYS A 126 7.32 8.19 19.66
CA LYS A 126 6.82 8.53 20.99
C LYS A 126 6.77 7.35 21.95
N ASP A 127 6.34 6.18 21.51
CA ASP A 127 6.25 4.98 22.34
C ASP A 127 7.65 4.41 22.63
N LYS A 128 8.59 4.54 21.69
CA LYS A 128 10.00 4.15 21.90
C LYS A 128 10.65 4.95 23.03
N LEU A 129 10.44 6.26 23.05
CA LEU A 129 10.93 7.15 24.12
C LEU A 129 10.27 6.85 25.47
N ALA A 130 8.98 6.53 25.50
CA ALA A 130 8.29 6.17 26.72
C ALA A 130 8.85 4.86 27.33
N ASN A 131 9.03 3.83 26.51
CA ASN A 131 9.60 2.55 26.94
C ASN A 131 11.05 2.69 27.41
N GLU A 132 11.87 3.50 26.74
CA GLU A 132 13.24 3.77 27.16
C GLU A 132 13.29 4.47 28.52
N LYS A 133 12.40 5.43 28.76
CA LYS A 133 12.29 6.14 30.04
C LYS A 133 11.82 5.22 31.18
N GLU A 134 10.88 4.33 30.91
CA GLU A 134 10.40 3.34 31.89
C GLU A 134 11.50 2.32 32.24
N ALA A 135 12.24 1.86 31.23
CA ALA A 135 13.38 0.97 31.43
C ALA A 135 14.48 1.64 32.28
N GLN A 136 14.80 2.92 32.00
CA GLN A 136 15.74 3.69 32.82
C GLN A 136 15.25 3.91 34.25
N ALA A 137 13.94 4.10 34.46
CA ALA A 137 13.36 4.25 35.79
C ALA A 137 13.37 2.95 36.61
N THR A 138 13.32 1.80 35.94
CA THR A 138 13.43 0.47 36.57
C THR A 138 14.87 0.20 37.05
N VAL A 139 15.86 0.86 36.43
CA VAL A 139 17.27 0.75 36.82
C VAL A 139 17.57 1.74 37.95
N SER A 140 17.76 1.22 39.16
CA SER A 140 18.11 2.04 40.32
C SER A 140 19.59 2.42 40.29
N VAL A 141 19.89 3.67 39.90
CA VAL A 141 21.25 4.21 39.87
C VAL A 141 21.52 4.99 41.15
N ASP A 142 22.40 4.47 42.00
CA ASP A 142 22.93 5.16 43.18
C ASP A 142 24.12 6.05 42.79
N SER A 143 24.03 7.35 43.08
CA SER A 143 25.06 8.36 42.76
C SER A 143 26.26 8.32 43.72
N GLY A 144 26.19 7.56 44.81
CA GLY A 144 27.30 7.37 45.76
C GLY A 144 28.29 6.27 45.37
N ALA A 145 27.95 5.45 44.36
CA ALA A 145 28.75 4.33 43.88
C ALA A 145 29.38 4.64 42.50
N PRO A 146 30.46 3.94 42.09
CA PRO A 146 31.02 4.10 40.77
C PRO A 146 30.03 3.70 39.68
N THR A 147 29.77 4.63 38.78
CA THR A 147 28.82 4.51 37.67
C THR A 147 29.56 4.32 36.34
N THR A 148 28.98 3.53 35.44
CA THR A 148 29.46 3.28 34.08
C THR A 148 28.34 3.46 33.06
N SER A 149 28.70 3.78 31.81
CA SER A 149 27.75 3.93 30.71
C SER A 149 27.89 2.77 29.73
N VAL A 150 26.80 2.07 29.47
CA VAL A 150 26.75 0.91 28.58
C VAL A 150 25.96 1.26 27.33
N GLN A 151 26.56 0.98 26.17
CA GLN A 151 25.89 1.11 24.88
C GLN A 151 25.31 -0.23 24.44
N ILE A 152 24.00 -0.28 24.24
CA ILE A 152 23.26 -1.43 23.77
C ILE A 152 22.93 -1.24 22.29
N ARG A 153 23.28 -2.22 21.47
CA ARG A 153 22.88 -2.28 20.05
C ARG A 153 21.72 -3.25 19.93
N LEU A 154 20.57 -2.75 19.52
CA LEU A 154 19.36 -3.53 19.34
C LEU A 154 19.35 -4.21 17.96
N ALA A 155 18.60 -5.30 17.83
CA ALA A 155 18.50 -6.08 16.60
C ALA A 155 17.80 -5.32 15.45
N ASP A 156 17.07 -4.25 15.77
CA ASP A 156 16.50 -3.30 14.81
C ASP A 156 17.55 -2.33 14.22
N GLY A 157 18.82 -2.44 14.66
CA GLY A 157 19.92 -1.58 14.27
C GLY A 157 20.01 -0.28 15.06
N SER A 158 19.08 -0.02 15.98
CA SER A 158 19.07 1.18 16.80
C SER A 158 20.08 1.09 17.95
N ARG A 159 20.52 2.26 18.43
CA ARG A 159 21.46 2.42 19.54
C ARG A 159 20.74 2.96 20.75
N LEU A 160 20.96 2.33 21.90
CA LEU A 160 20.51 2.79 23.21
C LEU A 160 21.72 2.95 24.13
N VAL A 161 21.77 4.01 24.92
CA VAL A 161 22.85 4.25 25.89
C VAL A 161 22.21 4.41 27.26
N ALA A 162 22.62 3.59 28.21
CA ALA A 162 22.09 3.61 29.56
C ALA A 162 23.23 3.60 30.59
N THR A 163 22.98 4.22 31.72
CA THR A 163 23.95 4.43 32.79
C THR A 163 23.62 3.47 33.94
N PHE A 164 24.62 2.72 34.40
CA PHE A 164 24.47 1.66 35.41
C PHE A 164 25.56 1.76 36.47
N ASN A 165 25.30 1.25 37.67
CA ASN A 165 26.36 1.05 38.66
C ASN A 165 27.11 -0.26 38.43
N HIS A 166 28.38 -0.34 38.86
CA HIS A 166 29.20 -1.55 38.73
C HIS A 166 28.65 -2.81 39.45
N THR A 167 27.62 -2.65 40.29
CA THR A 167 26.90 -3.74 40.94
C THR A 167 25.86 -4.42 40.06
N HIS A 168 25.50 -3.83 38.92
CA HIS A 168 24.52 -4.39 38.00
C HIS A 168 25.11 -5.55 37.19
N THR A 169 24.31 -6.58 36.96
CA THR A 169 24.67 -7.79 36.20
C THR A 169 24.06 -7.76 34.80
N VAL A 170 24.67 -8.52 33.88
CA VAL A 170 24.23 -8.69 32.48
C VAL A 170 23.11 -9.73 32.39
#